data_AF-A0A7X7QI51-F1
#
_entry.id   AF-A0A7X7QI51-F1
#
_cell.length_a   1.000
_cell.length_b   1.000
_cell.length_c   1.000
_cell.angle_alpha   90.00
_cell.angle_beta   90.00
_cell.angle_gamma   90.00
#
_symmetry.space_group_name_H-M   'P 1'
#
loop_
_entity.id
_entity.type
_entity.pdbx_description
1 polymer ?
#
loop_
_entity_poly.entity_id
_entity_poly.type
_entity_poly.pdbx_seq_one_letter_code
_entity_poly.pdbx_strand_id
1 'polypeptide(L)'
;AVLIHEATHQIAFNTGVHNRYSPPPTWAVEGLALLFEAPGIHDARNYPNRADRINRDRLRIFRDRAAPRHRPELIRQMVGSDELFRTDPPRAYAAAWAFTFFLSETEPGKYARYLKLTAARPPFQEYTPAERAADFTSVFGDDWRMLEARFLRFISGVER
;
A
#
# COMPACT_ATOMS: atom_id res chain seq x y z
N ALA A 1 17.86 0.39 -0.09
CA ALA A 1 16.49 -0.08 -0.35
C ALA A 1 16.28 -1.50 0.16
N VAL A 2 16.89 -2.53 -0.44
CA VAL A 2 16.61 -3.95 -0.12
C VAL A 2 16.75 -4.33 1.36
N LEU A 3 17.80 -3.90 2.07
CA LEU A 3 17.96 -4.22 3.51
C LEU A 3 16.78 -3.70 4.36
N ILE A 4 16.36 -2.45 4.14
CA ILE A 4 15.26 -1.81 4.87
C ILE A 4 13.93 -2.49 4.52
N HIS A 5 13.77 -2.88 3.25
CA HIS A 5 12.62 -3.60 2.76
C HIS A 5 12.42 -4.93 3.51
N GLU A 6 13.44 -5.79 3.51
CA GLU A 6 13.38 -7.08 4.20
C GLU A 6 13.26 -6.92 5.72
N ALA A 7 13.95 -5.95 6.32
CA ALA A 7 13.82 -5.65 7.74
C ALA A 7 12.39 -5.22 8.10
N THR A 8 11.73 -4.45 7.24
CA THR A 8 10.33 -4.03 7.44
C THR A 8 9.40 -5.24 7.42
N HIS A 9 9.57 -6.19 6.50
CA HIS A 9 8.81 -7.43 6.53
C HIS A 9 9.01 -8.19 7.84
N GLN A 10 10.26 -8.39 8.27
CA GLN A 10 10.55 -9.13 9.50
C GLN A 10 9.92 -8.45 10.72
N ILE A 11 10.06 -7.14 10.86
CA ILE A 11 9.45 -6.39 11.97
C ILE A 11 7.93 -6.48 11.90
N ALA A 12 7.32 -6.27 10.73
CA ALA A 12 5.87 -6.29 10.58
C ALA A 12 5.27 -7.66 10.96
N PHE A 13 5.90 -8.76 10.53
CA PHE A 13 5.44 -10.10 10.91
C PHE A 13 5.72 -10.44 12.37
N ASN A 14 6.84 -9.99 12.94
CA ASN A 14 7.20 -10.31 14.34
C ASN A 14 6.42 -9.47 15.36
N THR A 15 5.86 -8.33 14.94
CA THR A 15 5.06 -7.43 15.79
C THR A 15 3.55 -7.59 15.58
N GLY A 16 3.13 -8.49 14.69
CA GLY A 16 1.71 -8.75 14.41
C GLY A 16 1.02 -7.69 13.54
N VAL A 17 1.78 -6.78 12.92
CA VAL A 17 1.24 -5.88 11.87
C VAL A 17 0.80 -6.69 10.66
N HIS A 18 1.55 -7.73 10.32
CA HIS A 18 1.15 -8.77 9.37
C HIS A 18 1.16 -10.14 10.06
N ASN A 19 0.32 -11.05 9.58
CA ASN A 19 0.21 -12.40 10.11
C ASN A 19 0.73 -13.42 9.09
N ARG A 20 1.72 -14.24 9.47
CA ARG A 20 2.33 -15.25 8.58
C ARG A 20 1.35 -16.37 8.21
N TYR A 21 0.38 -16.66 9.09
CA TYR A 21 -0.57 -17.74 8.91
C TYR A 21 -1.87 -17.29 8.26
N SER A 22 -2.07 -15.97 8.13
CA SER A 22 -3.17 -15.36 7.37
C SER A 22 -2.58 -14.18 6.58
N PRO A 23 -1.88 -14.47 5.46
CA PRO A 23 -1.15 -13.43 4.74
C PRO A 23 -2.13 -12.37 4.23
N PRO A 24 -1.88 -11.08 4.51
CA PRO A 24 -2.71 -10.00 3.99
C PRO A 24 -2.47 -9.82 2.48
N PRO A 25 -3.29 -9.01 1.77
CA PRO A 25 -3.12 -8.78 0.34
C PRO A 25 -1.72 -8.24 0.03
N THR A 26 -1.10 -8.69 -1.06
CA THR A 26 0.31 -8.39 -1.38
C THR A 26 0.58 -6.89 -1.44
N TRP A 27 -0.36 -6.09 -1.96
CA TRP A 27 -0.20 -4.63 -2.01
C TRP A 27 0.01 -3.99 -0.64
N ALA A 28 -0.61 -4.54 0.41
CA ALA A 28 -0.49 -4.00 1.76
C ALA A 28 0.88 -4.35 2.36
N VAL A 29 1.36 -5.57 2.11
CA VAL A 29 2.69 -6.04 2.55
C VAL A 29 3.80 -5.26 1.88
N GLU A 30 3.78 -5.24 0.55
CA GLU A 30 4.81 -4.61 -0.27
C GLU A 30 4.74 -3.09 -0.19
N GLY A 31 3.53 -2.53 -0.17
CA GLY A 31 3.33 -1.10 -0.04
C GLY A 31 3.88 -0.57 1.29
N LEU A 32 3.70 -1.30 2.39
CA LEU A 32 4.29 -0.94 3.68
C LEU A 32 5.82 -1.01 3.65
N ALA A 33 6.40 -2.09 3.11
CA ALA A 33 7.86 -2.21 2.98
C ALA A 33 8.46 -1.08 2.14
N LEU A 34 7.86 -0.77 0.99
CA LEU A 34 8.28 0.31 0.10
C LEU A 34 8.10 1.71 0.72
N LEU A 35 7.10 1.90 1.59
CA LEU A 35 6.92 3.13 2.36
C LEU A 35 8.14 3.37 3.25
N PHE A 36 8.57 2.35 4.00
CA PHE A 36 9.71 2.45 4.91
C PHE A 36 11.07 2.60 4.21
N GLU A 37 11.19 2.33 2.90
CA GLU A 37 12.44 2.61 2.17
C GLU A 37 12.83 4.10 2.16
N ALA A 38 11.89 5.01 2.40
CA ALA A 38 12.15 6.46 2.42
C ALA A 38 12.72 6.93 3.78
N PRO A 39 13.83 7.71 3.81
CA PRO A 39 14.45 8.19 5.06
C PRO A 39 13.50 8.94 6.00
N GLY A 40 12.61 9.77 5.47
CA GLY A 40 11.62 10.49 6.27
C GLY A 40 10.57 9.61 6.95
N ILE A 41 10.55 8.31 6.64
CA ILE A 41 9.69 7.31 7.31
C ILE A 41 10.45 6.58 8.42
N HIS A 42 11.64 6.04 8.15
CA HIS A 42 12.40 5.24 9.12
C HIS A 42 13.38 6.04 9.98
N ASP A 43 13.75 7.25 9.56
CA ASP A 43 14.64 8.16 10.28
C ASP A 43 14.09 9.61 10.24
N ALA A 44 12.82 9.76 10.62
CA ALA A 44 12.13 11.05 10.59
C ALA A 44 12.77 12.13 11.50
N ARG A 45 13.66 11.74 12.43
CA ARG A 45 14.40 12.68 13.29
C ARG A 45 15.47 13.44 12.50
N ASN A 46 16.22 12.74 11.64
CA ASN A 46 17.25 13.35 10.81
C ASN A 46 16.72 13.85 9.46
N TYR A 47 15.56 13.32 9.02
CA TYR A 47 14.91 13.67 7.76
C TYR A 47 13.46 14.16 8.00
N PRO A 48 13.28 15.33 8.63
CA PRO A 48 11.96 15.79 9.07
C PRO A 48 11.07 16.32 7.93
N ASN A 49 11.62 16.56 6.74
CA ASN A 49 10.86 17.18 5.68
C ASN A 49 9.91 16.17 5.04
N ARG A 50 8.73 16.64 4.63
CA ARG A 50 7.75 15.82 3.94
C ARG A 50 8.30 15.21 2.65
N ALA A 51 9.17 15.93 1.94
CA ALA A 51 9.81 15.45 0.72
C ALA A 51 10.72 14.21 0.96
N ASP A 52 11.25 14.05 2.18
CA ASP A 52 12.13 12.93 2.53
C ASP A 52 11.35 11.63 2.77
N ARG A 53 10.02 11.73 2.91
CA ARG A 53 9.09 10.61 3.07
C ARG A 53 8.72 9.95 1.74
N ILE A 54 9.10 10.55 0.62
CA ILE A 54 8.72 10.12 -0.72
C ILE A 54 9.75 9.13 -1.27
N ASN A 55 9.31 7.92 -1.62
CA ASN A 55 10.12 7.00 -2.42
C ASN A 55 10.10 7.46 -3.90
N ARG A 56 11.06 8.31 -4.27
CA ARG A 56 11.11 8.97 -5.59
C ARG A 56 11.19 7.99 -6.76
N ASP A 57 11.85 6.84 -6.58
CA ASP A 57 11.92 5.82 -7.61
C ASP A 57 10.54 5.18 -7.87
N ARG A 58 9.78 4.87 -6.81
CA ARG A 58 8.42 4.36 -6.95
C ARG A 58 7.46 5.40 -7.50
N LEU A 59 7.62 6.66 -7.12
CA LEU A 59 6.85 7.77 -7.70
C LEU A 59 7.08 7.93 -9.20
N ARG A 60 8.35 7.90 -9.64
CA ARG A 60 8.71 7.94 -11.06
C ARG A 60 8.05 6.79 -11.82
N ILE A 61 8.22 5.55 -11.36
CA ILE A 61 7.62 4.37 -12.01
C ILE A 61 6.09 4.46 -12.01
N PHE A 62 5.47 4.94 -10.93
CA PHE A 62 4.02 5.11 -10.87
C PHE A 62 3.55 6.09 -11.95
N ARG A 63 4.20 7.25 -12.07
CA ARG A 63 3.88 8.27 -13.09
C ARG A 63 4.10 7.77 -14.51
N ASP A 64 5.14 7.00 -14.75
CA ASP A 64 5.51 6.55 -16.10
C ASP A 64 4.66 5.34 -16.56
N ARG A 65 4.29 4.45 -15.64
CA ARG A 65 3.72 3.13 -15.99
C ARG A 65 2.32 2.87 -15.44
N ALA A 66 2.02 3.35 -14.24
CA ALA A 66 0.75 3.05 -13.57
C ALA A 66 -0.33 4.10 -13.88
N ALA A 67 0.01 5.39 -13.73
CA ALA A 67 -0.91 6.50 -13.91
C ALA A 67 -1.47 6.61 -15.36
N PRO A 68 -0.67 6.47 -16.44
CA PRO A 68 -1.20 6.60 -17.81
C PRO A 68 -2.12 5.44 -18.21
N ARG A 69 -1.94 4.28 -17.59
CA ARG A 69 -2.73 3.06 -17.82
C ARG A 69 -3.79 2.85 -16.74
N HIS A 70 -3.99 3.85 -15.89
CA HIS A 70 -4.90 3.78 -14.79
C HIS A 70 -6.34 3.71 -15.29
N ARG A 71 -7.11 2.79 -14.72
CA ARG A 71 -8.56 2.64 -14.97
C ARG A 71 -9.29 2.76 -13.63
N PRO A 72 -10.59 3.17 -13.64
CA PRO A 72 -11.46 3.31 -12.46
C PRO A 72 -11.47 2.15 -11.46
N GLU A 73 -10.91 1.00 -11.85
CA GLU A 73 -10.90 -0.25 -11.12
C GLU A 73 -9.50 -0.65 -10.61
N LEU A 74 -8.44 0.15 -10.79
CA LEU A 74 -7.07 -0.26 -10.42
C LEU A 74 -6.97 -0.57 -8.94
N ILE A 75 -7.50 0.29 -8.06
CA ILE A 75 -7.48 0.05 -6.62
C ILE A 75 -8.28 -1.22 -6.29
N ARG A 76 -9.46 -1.37 -6.88
CA ARG A 76 -10.33 -2.53 -6.63
C ARG A 76 -9.67 -3.84 -7.08
N GLN A 77 -9.00 -3.84 -8.24
CA GLN A 77 -8.23 -4.97 -8.75
C GLN A 77 -7.06 -5.30 -7.81
N MET A 78 -6.31 -4.29 -7.38
CA MET A 78 -5.15 -4.47 -6.51
C MET A 78 -5.54 -4.95 -5.11
N VAL A 79 -6.66 -4.49 -4.56
CA VAL A 79 -7.21 -4.99 -3.30
C VAL A 79 -7.69 -6.43 -3.44
N GLY A 80 -8.41 -6.74 -4.52
CA GLY A 80 -9.03 -8.05 -4.72
C GLY A 80 -8.10 -9.14 -5.26
N SER A 81 -6.96 -8.80 -5.86
CA SER A 81 -6.13 -9.78 -6.58
C SER A 81 -4.65 -9.40 -6.61
N ASP A 82 -3.80 -10.42 -6.48
CA ASP A 82 -2.35 -10.31 -6.58
C ASP A 82 -1.83 -10.52 -8.03
N GLU A 83 -2.73 -10.61 -9.02
CA GLU A 83 -2.40 -10.86 -10.44
C GLU A 83 -1.43 -9.82 -11.02
N LEU A 84 -1.58 -8.55 -10.62
CA LEU A 84 -0.74 -7.47 -11.13
C LEU A 84 0.72 -7.67 -10.75
N PHE A 85 0.99 -8.25 -9.57
CA PHE A 85 2.35 -8.57 -9.11
C PHE A 85 3.00 -9.68 -9.93
N ARG A 86 2.21 -10.54 -10.60
CA ARG A 86 2.72 -11.61 -11.46
C ARG A 86 2.93 -11.15 -12.90
N THR A 87 2.03 -10.30 -13.41
CA THR A 87 1.98 -9.91 -14.82
C THR A 87 2.77 -8.63 -15.14
N ASP A 88 2.79 -7.65 -14.22
CA ASP A 88 3.57 -6.42 -14.37
C ASP A 88 4.11 -5.98 -12.99
N PRO A 89 5.11 -6.69 -12.44
CA PRO A 89 5.64 -6.40 -11.10
C PRO A 89 6.07 -4.93 -10.93
N PRO A 90 6.83 -4.29 -11.85
CA PRO A 90 7.22 -2.90 -11.69
C PRO A 90 6.03 -1.95 -11.49
N ARG A 91 4.93 -2.17 -12.23
CA ARG A 91 3.69 -1.41 -12.06
C ARG A 91 3.01 -1.71 -10.72
N ALA A 92 2.95 -2.99 -10.32
CA ALA A 92 2.32 -3.42 -9.08
C ALA A 92 2.99 -2.79 -7.84
N TYR A 93 4.31 -2.90 -7.74
CA TYR A 93 5.08 -2.32 -6.62
C TYR A 93 4.94 -0.80 -6.55
N ALA A 94 4.98 -0.12 -7.70
CA ALA A 94 4.80 1.34 -7.74
C ALA A 94 3.37 1.77 -7.31
N ALA A 95 2.34 1.04 -7.76
CA ALA A 95 0.96 1.28 -7.35
C ALA A 95 0.73 0.98 -5.86
N ALA A 96 1.29 -0.12 -5.35
CA ALA A 96 1.20 -0.50 -3.94
C ALA A 96 1.86 0.54 -3.02
N TRP A 97 3.05 1.02 -3.37
CA TRP A 97 3.68 2.13 -2.66
C TRP A 97 2.82 3.39 -2.70
N ALA A 98 2.41 3.83 -3.90
CA ALA A 98 1.68 5.09 -4.06
C ALA A 98 0.37 5.06 -3.25
N PHE A 99 -0.36 3.95 -3.32
CA PHE A 99 -1.62 3.80 -2.61
C PHE A 99 -1.42 3.74 -1.09
N THR A 100 -0.41 2.99 -0.63
CA THR A 100 -0.05 2.95 0.80
C THR A 100 0.37 4.32 1.33
N PHE A 101 1.19 5.06 0.58
CA PHE A 101 1.61 6.41 0.93
C PHE A 101 0.41 7.38 0.99
N PHE A 102 -0.52 7.30 0.03
CA PHE A 102 -1.76 8.07 0.08
C PHE A 102 -2.59 7.77 1.33
N LEU A 103 -2.82 6.49 1.65
CA LEU A 103 -3.63 6.10 2.81
C LEU A 103 -2.95 6.49 4.13
N SER A 104 -1.63 6.33 4.24
CA SER A 104 -0.88 6.67 5.46
C SER A 104 -0.83 8.18 5.70
N GLU A 105 -0.80 8.99 4.64
CA GLU A 105 -0.75 10.46 4.75
C GLU A 105 -2.14 11.09 4.94
N THR A 106 -3.19 10.50 4.37
CA THR A 106 -4.53 11.13 4.36
C THR A 106 -5.52 10.52 5.34
N GLU A 107 -5.38 9.23 5.67
CA GLU A 107 -6.31 8.49 6.53
C GLU A 107 -5.55 7.50 7.46
N PRO A 108 -4.50 7.93 8.20
CA PRO A 108 -3.59 7.03 8.93
C PRO A 108 -4.30 6.10 9.91
N GLY A 109 -5.33 6.58 10.60
CA GLY A 109 -6.13 5.77 11.52
C GLY A 109 -6.89 4.63 10.82
N LYS A 110 -7.44 4.89 9.63
CA LYS A 110 -8.10 3.85 8.82
C LYS A 110 -7.08 2.87 8.26
N TYR A 111 -5.93 3.36 7.79
CA TYR A 111 -4.86 2.48 7.31
C TYR A 111 -4.38 1.53 8.40
N ALA A 112 -4.11 2.04 9.61
CA ALA A 112 -3.75 1.20 10.76
C ALA A 112 -4.86 0.19 11.14
N ARG A 113 -6.14 0.61 11.09
CA ARG A 113 -7.28 -0.30 11.31
C ARG A 113 -7.34 -1.41 10.27
N TYR A 114 -7.10 -1.10 8.99
CA TYR A 114 -7.08 -2.10 7.91
C TYR A 114 -5.94 -3.11 8.07
N LEU A 115 -4.74 -2.67 8.43
CA LEU A 115 -3.62 -3.59 8.72
C LEU A 115 -3.97 -4.54 9.87
N LYS A 116 -4.54 -4.01 10.97
CA LYS A 116 -5.01 -4.83 12.09
C LYS A 116 -6.11 -5.82 11.69
N LEU A 117 -7.06 -5.38 10.86
CA LEU A 117 -8.15 -6.23 10.38
C LEU A 117 -7.62 -7.42 9.58
N THR A 118 -6.71 -7.17 8.64
CA THR A 118 -6.13 -8.25 7.81
C THR A 118 -5.25 -9.19 8.63
N ALA A 119 -4.51 -8.69 9.61
CA ALA A 119 -3.70 -9.51 10.52
C ALA A 119 -4.54 -10.38 11.48
N ALA A 120 -5.74 -9.95 11.83
CA ALA A 120 -6.65 -10.64 12.74
C ALA A 120 -7.49 -11.75 12.08
N ARG A 121 -7.37 -11.94 10.76
CA ARG A 121 -8.10 -13.01 10.06
C ARG A 121 -7.69 -14.39 10.58
N PRO A 122 -8.62 -15.37 10.58
CA PRO A 122 -8.30 -16.73 10.97
C PRO A 122 -7.12 -17.30 10.17
N PRO A 123 -6.21 -18.04 10.81
CA PRO A 123 -5.08 -18.64 10.12
C PRO A 123 -5.51 -19.77 9.20
N PHE A 124 -4.74 -20.01 8.14
CA PHE A 124 -4.90 -21.12 7.20
C PHE A 124 -6.24 -21.14 6.44
N GLN A 125 -6.89 -19.98 6.32
CA GLN A 125 -8.07 -19.80 5.49
C GLN A 125 -7.70 -19.03 4.21
N GLU A 126 -8.38 -19.37 3.12
CA GLU A 126 -8.27 -18.59 1.90
C GLU A 126 -8.73 -17.14 2.16
N TYR A 127 -8.03 -16.18 1.53
CA TYR A 127 -8.48 -14.78 1.51
C TYR A 127 -9.05 -14.46 0.14
N THR A 128 -10.34 -14.74 -0.04
CA THR A 128 -10.99 -14.61 -1.34
C THR A 128 -11.05 -13.14 -1.78
N PRO A 129 -11.10 -12.85 -3.09
CA PRO A 129 -11.25 -11.48 -3.60
C PRO A 129 -12.45 -10.73 -3.01
N ALA A 130 -13.56 -11.45 -2.78
CA ALA A 130 -14.78 -10.88 -2.20
C ALA A 130 -14.57 -10.46 -0.75
N GLU A 131 -13.94 -11.30 0.07
CA GLU A 131 -13.61 -10.96 1.46
C GLU A 131 -12.61 -9.80 1.53
N ARG A 132 -11.56 -9.80 0.69
CA ARG A 132 -10.58 -8.69 0.63
C ARG A 132 -11.27 -7.36 0.35
N ALA A 133 -12.17 -7.35 -0.63
CA ALA A 133 -12.95 -6.17 -0.98
C ALA A 133 -13.93 -5.76 0.13
N ALA A 134 -14.58 -6.72 0.80
CA ALA A 134 -15.49 -6.46 1.92
C ALA A 134 -14.75 -5.86 3.12
N ASP A 135 -13.62 -6.44 3.51
CA ASP A 135 -12.79 -5.95 4.61
C ASP A 135 -12.28 -4.54 4.33
N PHE A 136 -11.79 -4.29 3.11
CA PHE A 136 -11.38 -2.96 2.69
C PHE A 136 -12.53 -1.95 2.75
N THR A 137 -13.70 -2.33 2.20
CA THR A 137 -14.92 -1.50 2.20
C THR A 137 -15.38 -1.17 3.61
N SER A 138 -15.28 -2.11 4.56
CA SER A 138 -15.64 -1.91 5.97
C SER A 138 -14.78 -0.82 6.67
N VAL A 139 -13.63 -0.48 6.09
CA VAL A 139 -12.69 0.50 6.63
C VAL A 139 -12.73 1.82 5.87
N PHE A 140 -12.76 1.76 4.54
CA PHE A 140 -12.59 2.95 3.68
C PHE A 140 -13.89 3.41 3.00
N GLY A 141 -14.97 2.62 3.09
CA GLY A 141 -16.22 2.86 2.37
C GLY A 141 -16.27 2.18 1.01
N ASP A 142 -17.44 2.23 0.37
CA ASP A 142 -17.76 1.57 -0.90
C ASP A 142 -17.68 2.50 -2.12
N ASP A 143 -17.40 3.79 -1.93
CA ASP A 143 -17.18 4.74 -3.03
C ASP A 143 -15.75 4.63 -3.59
N TRP A 144 -15.52 3.53 -4.31
CA TRP A 144 -14.23 3.23 -4.97
C TRP A 144 -13.82 4.32 -5.96
N ARG A 145 -14.79 4.92 -6.68
CA ARG A 145 -14.50 5.96 -7.68
C ARG A 145 -13.99 7.22 -7.02
N MET A 146 -14.63 7.66 -5.93
CA MET A 146 -14.16 8.83 -5.17
C MET A 146 -12.80 8.58 -4.51
N LEU A 147 -12.60 7.38 -3.95
CA LEU A 147 -11.31 6.99 -3.36
C LEU A 147 -10.20 7.10 -4.40
N GLU A 148 -10.44 6.59 -5.61
CA GLU A 148 -9.45 6.58 -6.68
C GLU A 148 -9.16 7.97 -7.24
N ALA A 149 -10.19 8.81 -7.40
CA ALA A 149 -10.01 10.21 -7.79
C ALA A 149 -9.20 10.99 -6.74
N ARG A 150 -9.45 10.78 -5.44
CA ARG A 150 -8.67 11.38 -4.35
C ARG A 150 -7.23 10.90 -4.37
N PHE A 151 -7.02 9.59 -4.54
CA PHE A 151 -5.70 8.97 -4.64
C PHE A 151 -4.86 9.58 -5.76
N LEU A 152 -5.40 9.60 -6.99
CA LEU A 152 -4.69 10.16 -8.14
C LEU A 152 -4.40 11.65 -7.97
N ARG A 153 -5.38 12.43 -7.49
CA ARG A 153 -5.18 13.85 -7.22
C ARG A 153 -4.06 14.08 -6.22
N PHE A 154 -4.04 13.32 -5.12
CA PHE A 154 -3.00 13.40 -4.10
C PHE A 154 -1.61 13.10 -4.67
N ILE A 155 -1.44 11.98 -5.38
CA ILE A 155 -0.13 11.60 -5.95
C ILE A 155 0.35 12.58 -7.02
N SER A 156 -0.57 13.18 -7.80
CA SER A 156 -0.23 14.23 -8.78
C SER A 156 0.31 15.52 -8.14
N GLY A 157 0.04 15.74 -6.85
CA GLY A 157 0.45 16.92 -6.09
C GLY A 157 1.57 16.66 -5.09
N VAL A 158 2.10 15.43 -4.99
CA VAL A 158 2.94 15.02 -3.85
C VAL A 158 4.34 15.70 -3.80
N GLU A 159 4.82 16.22 -4.93
CA GLU A 159 6.09 16.96 -5.03
C GLU A 159 5.90 18.47 -5.26
N ARG A 160 4.66 18.96 -5.25
CA ARG A 160 4.35 20.39 -5.31
C ARG A 160 4.25 20.95 -3.89
#